data_AF-K5X0B1-F1
#
_entry.id   AF-K5X0B1-F1
#
_cell.length_a   1.000
_cell.length_b   1.000
_cell.length_c   1.000
_cell.angle_alpha   90.00
_cell.angle_beta   90.00
_cell.angle_gamma   90.00
#
_symmetry.space_group_name_H-M   'P 1'
#
loop_
_entity.id
_entity.type
_entity.pdbx_description
1 polymer ?
#
loop_
_entity_poly.entity_id
_entity_poly.type
_entity_poly.pdbx_seq_one_letter_code
_entity_poly.pdbx_strand_id
1 'polypeptide(L)'
;MPMFPVPRPRPDKHTARKAWEASWAADLEAYFKPGLPLHRYPRLISSASRDALAFCAEPQNVLEDDSRVKDICDVDIDMARCLNPHDWQSFQDGWRRLSSNRREEIILEGLYHASCIGSNEQFRGHCPEMTLKDLAKDGGRELLRLLSHWSNLPNLTHATHLGHVYVPNPIFDHIVSLSDAEAEAPGAKATARMCRINRMQFMSMALWNVYRTYQGIEGPSHDTLNTATITPENKKQLKALLDSQYGKGFFKKWRAENITSDRSQLVNACWYCKKGENQLNGERMKGCSKCAALGIKIYYCSRECQVADWKSGVPRPHKVLCGKRDLYLE
;
A
#
# COMPACT_ATOMS: atom_id res chain seq x y z
N MET A 1 0.44 -16.05 1.19
CA MET A 1 1.52 -15.11 1.57
C MET A 1 1.31 -14.77 3.02
N PRO A 2 2.34 -14.84 3.87
CA PRO A 2 2.16 -14.67 5.29
C PRO A 2 1.70 -13.24 5.60
N MET A 3 0.42 -13.11 5.92
CA MET A 3 -0.12 -11.93 6.58
C MET A 3 0.40 -11.93 8.01
N PHE A 4 1.11 -10.86 8.37
CA PHE A 4 1.55 -10.62 9.73
C PHE A 4 0.78 -9.43 10.27
N PRO A 5 0.24 -9.49 11.50
CA PRO A 5 0.06 -10.67 12.34
C PRO A 5 -0.91 -11.68 11.69
N VAL A 6 -0.92 -12.94 12.18
CA VAL A 6 -1.84 -13.97 11.67
C VAL A 6 -3.28 -13.46 11.74
N PRO A 7 -4.06 -13.51 10.64
CA PRO A 7 -5.43 -13.02 10.64
C PRO A 7 -6.28 -13.75 11.66
N ARG A 8 -6.98 -12.99 12.51
CA ARG A 8 -8.01 -13.48 13.43
C ARG A 8 -9.26 -12.60 13.33
N PRO A 9 -10.44 -13.10 13.74
CA PRO A 9 -11.64 -12.28 13.80
C PRO A 9 -11.38 -11.01 14.62
N ARG A 10 -11.75 -9.86 14.07
CA ARG A 10 -11.67 -8.54 14.72
C ARG A 10 -13.07 -8.00 14.97
N PRO A 11 -13.27 -7.14 15.98
CA PRO A 11 -14.48 -6.33 16.09
C PRO A 11 -14.73 -5.56 14.79
N ASP A 12 -15.99 -5.37 14.44
CA ASP A 12 -16.38 -4.64 13.24
C ASP A 12 -15.96 -3.15 13.35
N LYS A 13 -15.21 -2.65 12.37
CA LYS A 13 -14.64 -1.30 12.40
C LYS A 13 -15.66 -0.18 12.23
N HIS A 14 -16.85 -0.49 11.69
CA HIS A 14 -17.92 0.47 11.45
C HIS A 14 -18.78 0.68 12.71
N THR A 15 -18.91 -0.35 13.55
CA THR A 15 -19.77 -0.34 14.75
C THR A 15 -18.99 -0.33 16.07
N ALA A 16 -17.76 -0.84 16.09
CA ALA A 16 -16.96 -1.03 17.29
C ALA A 16 -15.51 -0.51 17.12
N ARG A 17 -15.36 0.69 16.56
CA ARG A 17 -14.06 1.24 16.10
C ARG A 17 -12.95 1.24 17.17
N LYS A 18 -13.25 1.60 18.42
CA LYS A 18 -12.24 1.57 19.51
C LYS A 18 -11.78 0.15 19.83
N ALA A 19 -12.70 -0.82 19.85
CA ALA A 19 -12.37 -2.23 20.09
C ALA A 19 -11.63 -2.85 18.89
N TRP A 20 -12.03 -2.48 17.67
CA TRP A 20 -11.32 -2.83 16.44
C TRP A 20 -9.87 -2.34 16.48
N GLU A 21 -9.66 -1.08 16.88
CA GLU A 21 -8.32 -0.54 17.05
C GLU A 21 -7.54 -1.27 18.15
N ALA A 22 -8.09 -1.40 19.36
CA ALA A 22 -7.41 -2.09 20.45
C ALA A 22 -6.97 -3.51 20.05
N SER A 23 -7.78 -4.20 19.23
CA SER A 23 -7.45 -5.51 18.66
C SER A 23 -6.24 -5.47 17.73
N TRP A 24 -6.11 -4.44 16.89
CA TRP A 24 -4.94 -4.21 16.03
C TRP A 24 -3.69 -3.87 16.83
N ALA A 25 -3.80 -2.94 17.78
CA ALA A 25 -2.68 -2.54 18.63
C ALA A 25 -2.13 -3.74 19.42
N ALA A 26 -3.00 -4.59 19.99
CA ALA A 26 -2.59 -5.78 20.72
C ALA A 26 -1.79 -6.76 19.83
N ASP A 27 -2.21 -6.98 18.59
CA ASP A 27 -1.49 -7.90 17.70
C ASP A 27 -0.15 -7.32 17.24
N LEU A 28 -0.09 -6.02 16.95
CA LEU A 28 1.14 -5.33 16.58
C LEU A 28 2.13 -5.31 17.74
N GLU A 29 1.69 -5.04 18.96
CA GLU A 29 2.53 -5.05 20.17
C GLU A 29 3.04 -6.47 20.49
N ALA A 30 2.20 -7.49 20.30
CA ALA A 30 2.61 -8.88 20.45
C ALA A 30 3.64 -9.31 19.39
N TYR A 31 3.43 -8.90 18.13
CA TYR A 31 4.28 -9.31 17.02
C TYR A 31 5.58 -8.51 16.93
N PHE A 32 5.57 -7.21 17.19
CA PHE A 32 6.74 -6.29 17.15
C PHE A 32 7.21 -5.93 18.56
N LYS A 33 7.26 -6.91 19.47
CA LYS A 33 7.50 -6.71 20.91
C LYS A 33 8.77 -5.87 21.18
N PRO A 34 8.63 -4.63 21.70
CA PRO A 34 9.77 -3.78 21.99
C PRO A 34 10.77 -4.46 22.94
N GLY A 35 12.06 -4.29 22.67
CA GLY A 35 13.14 -4.83 23.50
C GLY A 35 13.53 -6.28 23.23
N LEU A 36 12.81 -7.02 22.38
CA LEU A 36 13.34 -8.29 21.88
C LEU A 36 14.52 -8.04 20.93
N PRO A 37 15.62 -8.81 21.04
CA PRO A 37 16.71 -8.76 20.07
C PRO A 37 16.25 -9.07 18.65
N LEU A 38 16.81 -8.38 17.64
CA LEU A 38 16.40 -8.53 16.24
C LEU A 38 16.45 -9.98 15.73
N HIS A 39 17.46 -10.76 16.11
CA HIS A 39 17.59 -12.16 15.69
C HIS A 39 16.45 -13.09 16.16
N ARG A 40 15.59 -12.63 17.08
CA ARG A 40 14.40 -13.38 17.53
C ARG A 40 13.21 -13.22 16.59
N TYR A 41 13.28 -12.27 15.66
CA TYR A 41 12.28 -12.07 14.63
C TYR A 41 12.65 -12.91 13.40
N PRO A 42 11.82 -13.88 13.00
CA PRO A 42 12.12 -14.69 11.82
C PRO A 42 12.09 -13.81 10.57
N ARG A 43 13.07 -13.98 9.68
CA ARG A 43 13.06 -13.33 8.37
C ARG A 43 11.90 -13.86 7.55
N LEU A 44 11.19 -12.97 6.87
CA LEU A 44 10.03 -13.26 6.05
C LEU A 44 10.29 -14.41 5.07
N ILE A 45 11.38 -14.29 4.32
CA ILE A 45 11.73 -15.22 3.24
C ILE A 45 11.99 -16.62 3.77
N SER A 46 12.59 -16.75 4.96
CA SER A 46 12.85 -18.05 5.59
C SER A 46 11.58 -18.84 5.91
N SER A 47 10.45 -18.15 6.04
CA SER A 47 9.14 -18.74 6.34
C SER A 47 8.22 -18.88 5.12
N ALA A 48 8.61 -18.33 3.97
CA ALA A 48 7.80 -18.33 2.77
C ALA A 48 7.92 -19.66 2.01
N SER A 49 6.78 -20.20 1.58
CA SER A 49 6.79 -21.38 0.70
C SER A 49 7.30 -21.02 -0.70
N ARG A 50 7.86 -22.01 -1.42
CA ARG A 50 8.28 -21.83 -2.81
C ARG A 50 7.15 -21.30 -3.70
N ASP A 51 5.94 -21.80 -3.50
CA ASP A 51 4.75 -21.36 -4.25
C ASP A 51 4.40 -19.90 -3.94
N ALA A 52 4.55 -19.45 -2.69
CA ALA A 52 4.35 -18.06 -2.33
C ALA A 52 5.38 -17.15 -3.01
N LEU A 53 6.66 -17.54 -3.00
CA LEU A 53 7.73 -16.79 -3.65
C LEU A 53 7.53 -16.73 -5.17
N ALA A 54 7.16 -17.84 -5.80
CA ALA A 54 6.85 -17.91 -7.23
C ALA A 54 5.66 -17.01 -7.59
N PHE A 55 4.59 -17.05 -6.78
CA PHE A 55 3.44 -16.17 -6.95
C PHE A 55 3.87 -14.69 -6.91
N CYS A 56 4.67 -14.26 -5.93
CA CYS A 56 5.11 -12.86 -5.84
C CYS A 56 5.93 -12.42 -7.06
N ALA A 57 6.71 -13.33 -7.63
CA ALA A 57 7.50 -13.09 -8.83
C ALA A 57 6.68 -13.09 -10.13
N GLU A 58 5.38 -13.41 -10.13
CA GLU A 58 4.63 -13.33 -11.38
C GLU A 58 4.61 -11.88 -11.90
N PRO A 59 4.92 -11.63 -13.20
CA PRO A 59 5.05 -10.28 -13.74
C PRO A 59 3.84 -9.37 -13.50
N GLN A 60 2.64 -9.96 -13.50
CA GLN A 60 1.40 -9.25 -13.21
C GLN A 60 1.37 -8.70 -11.78
N ASN A 61 1.89 -9.44 -10.79
CA ASN A 61 1.94 -8.99 -9.40
C ASN A 61 2.97 -7.88 -9.21
N VAL A 62 4.12 -7.95 -9.90
CA VAL A 62 5.11 -6.85 -9.88
C VAL A 62 4.57 -5.58 -10.56
N LEU A 63 3.75 -5.74 -11.59
CA LEU A 63 3.05 -4.59 -12.17
C LEU A 63 2.01 -4.00 -11.22
N GLU A 64 1.28 -4.83 -10.50
CA GLU A 64 0.37 -4.36 -9.46
C GLU A 64 1.14 -3.60 -8.37
N ASP A 65 2.31 -4.06 -7.97
CA ASP A 65 3.22 -3.30 -7.11
C ASP A 65 3.61 -1.94 -7.73
N ASP A 66 3.97 -1.89 -9.01
CA ASP A 66 4.31 -0.63 -9.71
C ASP A 66 3.12 0.34 -9.75
N SER A 67 1.91 -0.17 -9.99
CA SER A 67 0.68 0.63 -9.92
C SER A 67 0.46 1.21 -8.53
N ARG A 68 0.69 0.41 -7.48
CA ARG A 68 0.54 0.83 -6.09
C ARG A 68 1.60 1.85 -5.68
N VAL A 69 2.84 1.70 -6.14
CA VAL A 69 3.89 2.72 -5.93
C VAL A 69 3.46 4.05 -6.54
N LYS A 70 2.81 4.03 -7.70
CA LYS A 70 2.28 5.27 -8.29
C LYS A 70 1.19 5.90 -7.43
N ASP A 71 0.26 5.10 -6.92
CA ASP A 71 -0.79 5.61 -6.02
C ASP A 71 -0.19 6.18 -4.72
N ILE A 72 0.86 5.54 -4.18
CA ILE A 72 1.63 6.08 -3.04
C ILE A 72 2.25 7.43 -3.40
N CYS A 73 2.91 7.55 -4.55
CA CYS A 73 3.52 8.80 -4.98
C CYS A 73 2.51 9.92 -5.14
N ASP A 74 1.31 9.64 -5.65
CA ASP A 74 0.24 10.64 -5.78
C ASP A 74 -0.18 11.18 -4.40
N VAL A 75 -0.35 10.28 -3.41
CA VAL A 75 -0.64 10.66 -2.01
C VAL A 75 0.51 11.45 -1.39
N ASP A 76 1.75 11.03 -1.63
CA ASP A 76 2.95 11.68 -1.11
C ASP A 76 3.08 13.12 -1.66
N ILE A 77 2.73 13.35 -2.92
CA ILE A 77 2.71 14.68 -3.55
C ILE A 77 1.63 15.56 -2.94
N ASP A 78 0.42 15.04 -2.75
CA ASP A 78 -0.66 15.79 -2.13
C ASP A 78 -0.32 16.15 -0.69
N MET A 79 0.26 15.22 0.07
CA MET A 79 0.78 15.48 1.41
C MET A 79 1.88 16.56 1.38
N ALA A 80 2.87 16.46 0.50
CA ALA A 80 3.94 17.46 0.39
C ALA A 80 3.39 18.86 0.06
N ARG A 81 2.38 18.95 -0.81
CA ARG A 81 1.72 20.22 -1.16
C ARG A 81 1.00 20.83 0.04
N CYS A 82 0.26 20.01 0.79
CA CYS A 82 -0.50 20.41 1.97
C CYS A 82 0.34 20.67 3.21
N LEU A 83 1.55 20.11 3.27
CA LEU A 83 2.51 20.24 4.37
C LEU A 83 3.73 21.05 3.95
N ASN A 84 3.56 21.99 3.02
CA ASN A 84 4.63 22.92 2.65
C ASN A 84 5.12 23.69 3.90
N PRO A 85 6.35 24.25 3.89
CA PRO A 85 6.95 24.81 5.11
C PRO A 85 6.10 25.86 5.84
N HIS A 86 5.31 26.66 5.11
CA HIS A 86 4.41 27.65 5.69
C HIS A 86 3.25 26.99 6.43
N ASP A 87 2.57 26.04 5.78
CA ASP A 87 1.39 25.38 6.31
C ASP A 87 1.75 24.33 7.38
N TRP A 88 2.96 23.77 7.30
CA TRP A 88 3.45 22.78 8.25
C TRP A 88 3.54 23.33 9.67
N GLN A 89 4.10 24.52 9.86
CA GLN A 89 4.21 25.12 11.19
C GLN A 89 2.83 25.43 11.78
N SER A 90 1.92 25.98 10.96
CA SER A 90 0.53 26.25 11.37
C SER A 90 -0.20 24.96 11.78
N PHE A 91 -0.02 23.88 11.01
CA PHE A 91 -0.54 22.56 11.35
C PHE A 91 0.04 22.03 12.66
N GLN A 92 1.36 22.10 12.87
CA GLN A 92 1.99 21.62 14.10
C GLN A 92 1.43 22.34 15.34
N ASP A 93 1.29 23.65 15.26
CA ASP A 93 0.81 24.46 16.39
C ASP A 93 -0.68 24.23 16.65
N GLY A 94 -1.47 24.11 15.59
CA GLY A 94 -2.88 23.70 15.70
C GLY A 94 -3.05 22.32 16.32
N TRP A 95 -2.25 21.34 15.87
CA TRP A 95 -2.24 19.98 16.40
C TRP A 95 -1.86 19.92 17.88
N ARG A 96 -0.84 20.68 18.31
CA ARG A 96 -0.41 20.75 19.70
C ARG A 96 -1.45 21.38 20.62
N ARG A 97 -2.24 22.34 20.11
CA ARG A 97 -3.33 23.00 20.86
C ARG A 97 -4.55 22.09 21.11
N LEU A 98 -4.72 21.02 20.35
CA LEU A 98 -5.82 20.07 20.57
C LEU A 98 -5.70 19.40 21.95
N SER A 99 -6.83 18.97 22.50
CA SER A 99 -6.84 18.08 23.65
C SER A 99 -6.35 16.67 23.27
N SER A 100 -5.93 15.87 24.27
CA SER A 100 -5.54 14.47 24.02
C SER A 100 -6.66 13.69 23.35
N ASN A 101 -7.88 13.79 23.90
CA ASN A 101 -9.06 13.10 23.38
C ASN A 101 -9.33 13.49 21.93
N ARG A 102 -9.21 14.78 21.58
CA ARG A 102 -9.48 15.21 20.21
C ARG A 102 -8.43 14.69 19.23
N ARG A 103 -7.14 14.65 19.62
CA ARG A 103 -6.10 14.03 18.79
C ARG A 103 -6.38 12.55 18.57
N GLU A 104 -6.75 11.83 19.62
CA GLU A 104 -7.06 10.40 19.53
C GLU A 104 -8.25 10.12 18.61
N GLU A 105 -9.31 10.92 18.67
CA GLU A 105 -10.47 10.81 17.77
C GLU A 105 -10.05 10.98 16.30
N ILE A 106 -9.27 12.01 15.99
CA ILE A 106 -8.81 12.28 14.62
C ILE A 106 -7.91 11.15 14.12
N ILE A 107 -6.99 10.66 14.97
CA ILE A 107 -6.11 9.53 14.63
C ILE A 107 -6.94 8.29 14.34
N LEU A 108 -7.90 7.96 15.21
CA LEU A 108 -8.74 6.79 15.07
C LEU A 108 -9.61 6.83 13.79
N GLU A 109 -10.15 8.00 13.46
CA GLU A 109 -10.90 8.20 12.21
C GLU A 109 -10.00 8.05 10.98
N GLY A 110 -8.79 8.63 10.99
CA GLY A 110 -7.84 8.50 9.89
C GLY A 110 -7.40 7.05 9.64
N LEU A 111 -7.11 6.30 10.71
CA LEU A 111 -6.82 4.86 10.64
C LEU A 111 -8.02 4.05 10.09
N TYR A 112 -9.23 4.41 10.52
CA TYR A 112 -10.47 3.79 10.03
C TYR A 112 -10.65 4.04 8.53
N HIS A 113 -10.55 5.29 8.07
CA HIS A 113 -10.68 5.64 6.65
C HIS A 113 -9.64 4.91 5.80
N ALA A 114 -8.37 4.91 6.21
CA ALA A 114 -7.31 4.19 5.51
C ALA A 114 -7.60 2.68 5.40
N SER A 115 -8.17 2.10 6.46
CA SER A 115 -8.56 0.68 6.51
C SER A 115 -9.84 0.37 5.72
N CYS A 116 -10.63 1.36 5.34
CA CYS A 116 -11.81 1.17 4.49
C CYS A 116 -11.48 1.16 2.99
N ILE A 117 -10.23 1.48 2.62
CA ILE A 117 -9.81 1.59 1.21
C ILE A 117 -9.32 0.23 0.72
N GLY A 118 -10.15 -0.45 -0.06
CA GLY A 118 -9.82 -1.75 -0.65
C GLY A 118 -9.33 -2.77 0.39
N SER A 119 -8.19 -3.41 0.11
CA SER A 119 -7.54 -4.37 1.01
C SER A 119 -6.53 -3.75 1.99
N ASN A 120 -6.51 -2.42 2.15
CA ASN A 120 -5.48 -1.73 2.92
C ASN A 120 -5.42 -2.16 4.39
N GLU A 121 -6.53 -2.57 5.00
CA GLU A 121 -6.54 -2.99 6.40
C GLU A 121 -5.50 -4.09 6.68
N GLN A 122 -5.28 -5.03 5.74
CA GLN A 122 -4.30 -6.11 5.92
C GLN A 122 -2.86 -5.57 5.95
N PHE A 123 -2.60 -4.47 5.26
CA PHE A 123 -1.27 -3.87 5.17
C PHE A 123 -0.85 -3.19 6.47
N ARG A 124 -1.81 -2.84 7.35
CA ARG A 124 -1.55 -2.33 8.69
C ARG A 124 -0.64 -3.23 9.51
N GLY A 125 -0.70 -4.53 9.26
CA GLY A 125 0.14 -5.53 9.90
C GLY A 125 1.65 -5.37 9.65
N HIS A 126 2.04 -4.58 8.65
CA HIS A 126 3.44 -4.20 8.38
C HIS A 126 3.85 -2.88 9.05
N CYS A 127 2.97 -2.26 9.84
CA CYS A 127 3.11 -0.90 10.35
C CYS A 127 2.96 -0.85 11.87
N PRO A 128 3.94 -1.34 12.66
CA PRO A 128 3.89 -1.28 14.13
C PRO A 128 3.65 0.11 14.70
N GLU A 129 4.03 1.17 14.00
CA GLU A 129 3.86 2.56 14.43
C GLU A 129 2.45 3.10 14.20
N MET A 130 1.65 2.43 13.38
CA MET A 130 0.33 2.89 12.98
C MET A 130 -0.73 2.40 13.97
N THR A 131 -0.52 2.65 15.26
CA THR A 131 -1.50 2.44 16.34
C THR A 131 -1.94 3.77 16.92
N LEU A 132 -3.13 3.80 17.52
CA LEU A 132 -3.62 4.98 18.22
C LEU A 132 -2.67 5.39 19.35
N LYS A 133 -2.18 4.40 20.11
CA LYS A 133 -1.24 4.57 21.23
C LYS A 133 0.06 5.23 20.76
N ASP A 134 0.66 4.74 19.68
CA ASP A 134 1.94 5.25 19.20
C ASP A 134 1.81 6.63 18.55
N LEU A 135 0.78 6.84 17.72
CA LEU A 135 0.54 8.12 17.07
C LEU A 135 0.15 9.23 18.04
N ALA A 136 -0.61 8.91 19.10
CA ALA A 136 -1.01 9.87 20.14
C ALA A 136 0.07 10.08 21.21
N LYS A 137 1.13 9.26 21.20
CA LYS A 137 2.23 9.31 22.17
C LYS A 137 2.81 10.71 22.27
N ASP A 138 3.24 11.07 23.48
CA ASP A 138 3.99 12.30 23.73
C ASP A 138 3.21 13.57 23.33
N GLY A 139 1.89 13.54 23.49
CA GLY A 139 1.00 14.63 23.06
C GLY A 139 0.86 14.73 21.54
N GLY A 140 0.97 13.61 20.83
CA GLY A 140 0.91 13.53 19.37
C GLY A 140 2.18 13.95 18.65
N ARG A 141 3.33 14.03 19.36
CA ARG A 141 4.63 14.35 18.76
C ARG A 141 5.08 13.30 17.74
N GLU A 142 4.71 12.04 17.97
CA GLU A 142 5.08 10.95 17.08
C GLU A 142 4.41 11.07 15.71
N LEU A 143 3.12 11.43 15.67
CA LEU A 143 2.45 11.78 14.40
C LEU A 143 3.19 12.89 13.66
N LEU A 144 3.60 13.96 14.37
CA LEU A 144 4.33 15.07 13.75
C LEU A 144 5.70 14.63 13.23
N ARG A 145 6.40 13.76 13.96
CA ARG A 145 7.69 13.18 13.52
C ARG A 145 7.51 12.41 12.21
N LEU A 146 6.46 11.60 12.11
CA LEU A 146 6.17 10.84 10.89
C LEU A 146 5.80 11.76 9.71
N LEU A 147 4.87 12.69 9.91
CA LEU A 147 4.48 13.65 8.87
C LEU A 147 5.65 14.55 8.40
N SER A 148 6.66 14.78 9.25
CA SER A 148 7.83 15.59 8.86
C SER A 148 8.63 15.00 7.69
N HIS A 149 8.51 13.70 7.43
CA HIS A 149 9.13 13.07 6.27
C HIS A 149 8.57 13.61 4.94
N TRP A 150 7.30 14.05 4.93
CA TRP A 150 6.65 14.66 3.76
C TRP A 150 6.82 16.18 3.72
N SER A 151 6.85 16.86 4.87
CA SER A 151 7.05 18.33 4.90
C SER A 151 8.43 18.76 4.39
N ASN A 152 9.41 17.85 4.46
CA ASN A 152 10.78 18.09 4.02
C ASN A 152 11.01 17.71 2.55
N LEU A 153 9.99 17.25 1.83
CA LEU A 153 10.12 16.96 0.41
C LEU A 153 10.26 18.29 -0.35
N PRO A 154 11.24 18.43 -1.26
CA PRO A 154 11.36 19.62 -2.09
C PRO A 154 10.08 19.78 -2.92
N ASN A 155 9.63 21.02 -3.18
CA ASN A 155 8.38 21.32 -3.90
C ASN A 155 8.19 20.40 -5.11
N LEU A 156 7.35 19.37 -4.92
CA LEU A 156 7.14 18.30 -5.87
C LEU A 156 6.17 18.77 -6.95
N THR A 157 6.69 19.19 -8.10
CA THR A 157 5.85 19.44 -9.29
C THR A 157 5.54 18.16 -10.05
N HIS A 158 6.40 17.12 -9.93
CA HIS A 158 6.23 15.85 -10.63
C HIS A 158 6.68 14.63 -9.81
N ALA A 159 5.94 13.53 -9.92
CA ALA A 159 6.20 12.21 -9.30
C ALA A 159 7.49 11.51 -9.79
N THR A 160 8.24 12.10 -10.72
CA THR A 160 9.15 11.36 -11.61
C THR A 160 10.53 11.08 -11.03
N HIS A 161 10.93 11.66 -9.89
CA HIS A 161 12.33 11.55 -9.42
C HIS A 161 12.53 11.29 -7.93
N LEU A 162 11.52 11.52 -7.10
CA LEU A 162 11.64 11.27 -5.67
C LEU A 162 10.97 9.93 -5.41
N GLY A 163 11.80 8.92 -5.15
CA GLY A 163 11.29 7.67 -4.60
C GLY A 163 10.30 7.98 -3.47
N HIS A 164 9.28 7.14 -3.34
CA HIS A 164 8.28 7.21 -2.27
C HIS A 164 8.94 7.44 -0.89
N VAL A 165 8.20 8.04 0.03
CA VAL A 165 8.70 8.23 1.40
C VAL A 165 8.77 6.88 2.10
N TYR A 166 9.99 6.46 2.46
CA TYR A 166 10.22 5.30 3.31
C TYR A 166 10.48 5.71 4.75
N VAL A 167 9.63 5.25 5.67
CA VAL A 167 9.84 5.42 7.12
C VAL A 167 10.48 4.14 7.68
N PRO A 168 11.76 4.19 8.11
CA PRO A 168 12.49 3.02 8.58
C PRO A 168 11.91 2.49 9.90
N ASN A 169 11.98 1.18 10.08
CA ASN A 169 11.66 0.49 11.33
C ASN A 169 12.58 -0.70 11.51
N PRO A 170 13.48 -0.70 12.51
CA PRO A 170 14.51 -1.73 12.62
C PRO A 170 13.98 -3.17 12.65
N ILE A 171 12.83 -3.41 13.28
CA ILE A 171 12.25 -4.76 13.40
C ILE A 171 11.65 -5.18 12.05
N PHE A 172 10.83 -4.33 11.44
CA PHE A 172 10.26 -4.60 10.12
C PHE A 172 11.37 -4.75 9.07
N ASP A 173 12.34 -3.84 9.04
CA ASP A 173 13.49 -3.86 8.13
C ASP A 173 14.28 -5.17 8.26
N HIS A 174 14.47 -5.65 9.49
CA HIS A 174 15.08 -6.95 9.74
C HIS A 174 14.23 -8.09 9.16
N ILE A 175 12.92 -8.10 9.41
CA ILE A 175 12.01 -9.13 8.91
C ILE A 175 12.03 -9.20 7.39
N VAL A 176 12.06 -8.07 6.68
CA VAL A 176 12.07 -8.02 5.21
C VAL A 176 13.47 -7.97 4.59
N SER A 177 14.53 -8.10 5.40
CA SER A 177 15.90 -8.17 4.91
C SER A 177 16.16 -9.49 4.17
N LEU A 178 17.06 -9.44 3.20
CA LEU A 178 17.50 -10.59 2.41
C LEU A 178 18.95 -10.89 2.76
N SER A 179 19.33 -12.16 2.92
CA SER A 179 20.75 -12.55 2.81
C SER A 179 21.20 -12.52 1.35
N ASP A 180 22.50 -12.54 1.11
CA ASP A 180 23.09 -12.52 -0.24
C ASP A 180 22.48 -13.59 -1.16
N ALA A 181 22.35 -14.83 -0.68
CA ALA A 181 21.70 -15.90 -1.44
C ALA A 181 20.21 -15.65 -1.74
N GLU A 182 19.49 -14.96 -0.86
CA GLU A 182 18.06 -14.64 -1.05
C GLU A 182 17.92 -13.43 -2.00
N ALA A 183 18.88 -12.51 -2.00
CA ALA A 183 18.93 -11.41 -2.94
C ALA A 183 19.06 -11.91 -4.39
N GLU A 184 19.69 -13.05 -4.64
CA GLU A 184 19.74 -13.64 -5.98
C GLU A 184 18.44 -14.34 -6.42
N ALA A 185 17.47 -14.56 -5.52
CA ALA A 185 16.21 -15.21 -5.84
C ALA A 185 15.09 -14.21 -6.20
N PRO A 186 14.57 -14.20 -7.44
CA PRO A 186 13.54 -13.25 -7.87
C PRO A 186 12.30 -13.19 -6.97
N GLY A 187 11.81 -14.35 -6.54
CA GLY A 187 10.65 -14.44 -5.65
C GLY A 187 10.88 -13.83 -4.28
N ALA A 188 12.10 -13.92 -3.74
CA ALA A 188 12.45 -13.31 -2.46
C ALA A 188 12.54 -11.78 -2.57
N LYS A 189 13.21 -11.27 -3.62
CA LYS A 189 13.23 -9.84 -3.97
C LYS A 189 11.81 -9.27 -4.12
N ALA A 190 10.97 -9.92 -4.93
CA ALA A 190 9.59 -9.50 -5.15
C ALA A 190 8.76 -9.51 -3.86
N THR A 191 8.89 -10.56 -3.04
CA THR A 191 8.18 -10.66 -1.76
C THR A 191 8.58 -9.54 -0.79
N ALA A 192 9.88 -9.30 -0.62
CA ALA A 192 10.38 -8.26 0.27
C ALA A 192 9.99 -6.86 -0.22
N ARG A 193 10.06 -6.62 -1.54
CA ARG A 193 9.58 -5.39 -2.18
C ARG A 193 8.10 -5.16 -1.92
N MET A 194 7.28 -6.17 -2.17
CA MET A 194 5.84 -6.10 -1.97
C MET A 194 5.49 -5.78 -0.51
N CYS A 195 6.19 -6.35 0.48
CA CYS A 195 5.95 -6.02 1.89
C CYS A 195 6.28 -4.57 2.22
N ARG A 196 7.36 -4.02 1.65
CA ARG A 196 7.68 -2.60 1.78
C ARG A 196 6.59 -1.74 1.16
N ILE A 197 6.09 -2.10 -0.02
CA ILE A 197 5.00 -1.38 -0.70
C ILE A 197 3.72 -1.39 0.13
N ASN A 198 3.33 -2.56 0.67
CA ASN A 198 2.18 -2.66 1.57
C ASN A 198 2.31 -1.70 2.77
N ARG A 199 3.48 -1.71 3.43
CA ARG A 199 3.77 -0.82 4.55
C ARG A 199 3.63 0.65 4.16
N MET A 200 4.30 1.06 3.08
CA MET A 200 4.27 2.45 2.60
C MET A 200 2.86 2.89 2.22
N GLN A 201 2.12 2.04 1.49
CA GLN A 201 0.73 2.31 1.13
C GLN A 201 -0.14 2.56 2.34
N PHE A 202 -0.07 1.69 3.36
CA PHE A 202 -0.87 1.89 4.55
C PHE A 202 -0.45 3.15 5.31
N MET A 203 0.86 3.40 5.47
CA MET A 203 1.36 4.57 6.19
C MET A 203 0.97 5.88 5.50
N SER A 204 1.24 6.03 4.20
CA SER A 204 0.88 7.24 3.45
C SER A 204 -0.63 7.48 3.51
N MET A 205 -1.45 6.45 3.32
CA MET A 205 -2.91 6.58 3.38
C MET A 205 -3.43 6.89 4.78
N ALA A 206 -2.89 6.26 5.82
CA ALA A 206 -3.28 6.53 7.22
C ALA A 206 -2.95 7.96 7.61
N LEU A 207 -1.69 8.39 7.40
CA LEU A 207 -1.23 9.73 7.76
C LEU A 207 -1.99 10.81 6.97
N TRP A 208 -2.24 10.58 5.69
CA TRP A 208 -3.04 11.48 4.87
C TRP A 208 -4.48 11.59 5.36
N ASN A 209 -5.13 10.49 5.72
CA ASN A 209 -6.49 10.53 6.25
C ASN A 209 -6.57 11.14 7.65
N VAL A 210 -5.53 11.01 8.49
CA VAL A 210 -5.43 11.75 9.75
C VAL A 210 -5.36 13.25 9.49
N TYR A 211 -4.52 13.69 8.55
CA TYR A 211 -4.44 15.10 8.17
C TYR A 211 -5.76 15.62 7.61
N ARG A 212 -6.41 14.89 6.70
CA ARG A 212 -7.71 15.28 6.12
C ARG A 212 -8.80 15.37 7.19
N THR A 213 -8.85 14.42 8.12
CA THR A 213 -9.78 14.47 9.25
C THR A 213 -9.52 15.70 10.12
N TYR A 214 -8.26 16.06 10.37
CA TYR A 214 -7.91 17.28 11.10
C TYR A 214 -8.42 18.54 10.40
N GLN A 215 -8.34 18.59 9.06
CA GLN A 215 -8.86 19.68 8.24
C GLN A 215 -10.40 19.66 8.08
N GLY A 216 -11.10 18.67 8.64
CA GLY A 216 -12.55 18.53 8.48
C GLY A 216 -12.97 18.08 7.07
N ILE A 217 -12.07 17.48 6.30
CA ILE A 217 -12.37 16.95 4.96
C ILE A 217 -12.94 15.54 5.11
N GLU A 218 -14.21 15.36 4.75
CA GLU A 218 -14.91 14.09 4.85
C GLU A 218 -14.58 13.10 3.70
N GLY A 219 -14.84 11.81 3.94
CA GLY A 219 -14.75 10.73 2.95
C GLY A 219 -13.33 10.20 2.72
N PRO A 220 -13.16 9.03 2.09
CA PRO A 220 -11.84 8.49 1.73
C PRO A 220 -11.16 9.36 0.66
N SER A 221 -9.82 9.42 0.69
CA SER A 221 -9.05 10.36 -0.16
C SER A 221 -8.95 9.94 -1.62
N HIS A 222 -9.08 8.65 -1.92
CA HIS A 222 -8.89 8.13 -3.27
C HIS A 222 -9.85 6.99 -3.55
N ASP A 223 -10.52 7.07 -4.69
CA ASP A 223 -11.08 5.91 -5.35
C ASP A 223 -9.90 5.03 -5.78
N THR A 224 -9.83 3.82 -5.22
CA THR A 224 -8.80 2.88 -5.61
C THR A 224 -9.17 2.35 -7.00
N LEU A 225 -8.47 2.82 -8.03
CA LEU A 225 -8.55 2.25 -9.36
C LEU A 225 -7.91 0.86 -9.30
N ASN A 226 -8.75 -0.14 -9.03
CA ASN A 226 -8.26 -1.50 -8.92
C ASN A 226 -8.02 -2.06 -10.33
N THR A 227 -6.76 -1.98 -10.77
CA THR A 227 -6.30 -2.43 -12.09
C THR A 227 -6.05 -3.94 -12.16
N ALA A 228 -6.05 -4.63 -11.02
CA ALA A 228 -5.73 -6.04 -10.93
C ALA A 228 -6.90 -6.92 -11.42
N THR A 229 -6.84 -7.38 -12.67
CA THR A 229 -7.67 -8.52 -13.05
C THR A 229 -6.97 -9.80 -12.61
N ILE A 230 -7.44 -10.45 -11.54
CA ILE A 230 -6.97 -11.80 -11.20
C ILE A 230 -7.34 -12.73 -12.36
N THR A 231 -6.33 -13.21 -13.10
CA THR A 231 -6.53 -14.19 -14.18
C THR A 231 -7.11 -15.49 -13.62
N PRO A 232 -7.82 -16.30 -14.41
CA PRO A 232 -8.31 -17.60 -13.94
C PRO A 232 -7.22 -18.48 -13.33
N GLU A 233 -6.01 -18.44 -13.90
CA GLU A 233 -4.85 -19.20 -13.41
C GLU A 233 -4.31 -18.63 -12.10
N ASN A 234 -4.06 -17.32 -12.02
CA ASN A 234 -3.62 -16.68 -10.77
C ASN A 234 -4.65 -16.90 -9.65
N LYS A 235 -5.94 -16.91 -9.99
CA LYS A 235 -7.02 -17.21 -9.04
C LYS A 235 -6.92 -18.64 -8.51
N LYS A 236 -6.63 -19.61 -9.37
CA LYS A 236 -6.46 -21.02 -8.99
C LYS A 236 -5.24 -21.20 -8.10
N GLN A 237 -4.12 -20.60 -8.47
CA GLN A 237 -2.87 -20.63 -7.70
C GLN A 237 -3.05 -19.94 -6.34
N LEU A 238 -3.62 -18.74 -6.31
CA LEU A 238 -3.89 -18.00 -5.07
C LEU A 238 -4.86 -18.76 -4.16
N LYS A 239 -5.90 -19.39 -4.73
CA LYS A 239 -6.80 -20.26 -3.97
C LYS A 239 -6.05 -21.43 -3.34
N ALA A 240 -5.24 -22.15 -4.12
CA ALA A 240 -4.47 -23.29 -3.63
C ALA A 240 -3.51 -22.87 -2.51
N LEU A 241 -2.81 -21.75 -2.71
CA LEU A 241 -1.88 -21.19 -1.73
C LEU A 241 -2.58 -20.78 -0.43
N LEU A 242 -3.71 -20.06 -0.52
CA LEU A 242 -4.42 -19.61 0.67
C LEU A 242 -5.12 -20.76 1.41
N ASP A 243 -5.71 -21.70 0.69
CA ASP A 243 -6.35 -22.87 1.32
C ASP A 243 -5.32 -23.83 1.94
N SER A 244 -4.10 -23.93 1.40
CA SER A 244 -3.03 -24.73 2.00
C SER A 244 -2.45 -24.07 3.26
N GLN A 245 -2.30 -22.74 3.24
CA GLN A 245 -1.71 -21.98 4.35
C GLN A 245 -2.68 -21.78 5.52
N TYR A 246 -3.96 -21.55 5.24
CA TYR A 246 -4.95 -21.13 6.26
C TYR A 246 -6.15 -22.07 6.38
N GLY A 247 -6.15 -23.18 5.65
CA GLY A 247 -7.21 -24.17 5.67
C GLY A 247 -8.24 -24.01 4.55
N LYS A 248 -8.87 -25.15 4.22
CA LYS A 248 -9.83 -25.25 3.10
C LYS A 248 -10.98 -24.27 3.26
N GLY A 249 -11.21 -23.44 2.22
CA GLY A 249 -12.31 -22.48 2.18
C GLY A 249 -11.92 -21.07 2.61
N PHE A 250 -10.69 -20.88 3.11
CA PHE A 250 -10.17 -19.56 3.44
C PHE A 250 -10.21 -18.62 2.25
N PHE A 251 -9.86 -19.10 1.05
CA PHE A 251 -9.93 -18.27 -0.17
C PHE A 251 -11.34 -17.71 -0.42
N LYS A 252 -12.39 -18.50 -0.16
CA LYS A 252 -13.78 -18.06 -0.34
C LYS A 252 -14.13 -16.95 0.64
N LYS A 253 -13.72 -17.08 1.90
CA LYS A 253 -13.91 -16.07 2.95
C LYS A 253 -13.11 -14.80 2.65
N TRP A 254 -11.82 -14.93 2.37
CA TRP A 254 -10.96 -13.81 1.99
C TRP A 254 -11.53 -13.06 0.78
N ARG A 255 -11.99 -13.77 -0.25
CA ARG A 255 -12.64 -13.16 -1.41
C ARG A 255 -13.95 -12.45 -1.05
N ALA A 256 -14.75 -13.03 -0.16
CA ALA A 256 -15.98 -12.42 0.33
C ALA A 256 -15.74 -11.15 1.16
N GLU A 257 -14.56 -10.99 1.76
CA GLU A 257 -14.19 -9.83 2.58
C GLU A 257 -13.42 -8.77 1.78
N ASN A 258 -12.68 -9.17 0.73
CA ASN A 258 -11.73 -8.28 0.02
C ASN A 258 -12.14 -7.96 -1.43
N ILE A 259 -13.09 -8.69 -2.02
CA ILE A 259 -13.45 -8.55 -3.46
C ILE A 259 -14.93 -8.20 -3.64
N THR A 260 -15.71 -8.10 -2.56
CA THR A 260 -17.18 -7.98 -2.61
C THR A 260 -17.72 -6.58 -2.80
N SER A 261 -16.95 -5.52 -2.59
CA SER A 261 -17.57 -4.19 -2.54
C SER A 261 -17.83 -3.55 -3.91
N ASP A 262 -17.07 -3.78 -4.99
CA ASP A 262 -17.52 -3.23 -6.28
C ASP A 262 -16.79 -3.72 -7.53
N ARG A 263 -17.24 -4.84 -8.12
CA ARG A 263 -16.79 -5.21 -9.47
C ARG A 263 -17.26 -4.20 -10.53
N SER A 264 -18.31 -3.42 -10.25
CA SER A 264 -18.76 -2.32 -11.11
C SER A 264 -17.81 -1.11 -11.08
N GLN A 265 -16.94 -0.99 -10.07
CA GLN A 265 -15.89 0.05 -10.03
C GLN A 265 -14.58 -0.38 -10.69
N LEU A 266 -14.46 -1.63 -11.16
CA LEU A 266 -13.30 -2.10 -11.92
C LEU A 266 -13.35 -1.56 -13.35
N VAL A 267 -13.13 -0.26 -13.47
CA VAL A 267 -12.99 0.40 -14.76
C VAL A 267 -11.52 0.26 -15.18
N ASN A 268 -11.26 -0.11 -16.44
CA ASN A 268 -9.90 0.01 -16.97
C ASN A 268 -9.45 1.47 -16.77
N ALA A 269 -8.22 1.67 -16.32
CA ALA A 269 -7.65 2.99 -16.07
C ALA A 269 -6.42 3.22 -16.96
N CYS A 270 -6.23 4.46 -17.41
CA CYS A 270 -5.03 4.86 -18.11
C CYS A 270 -3.83 4.73 -17.16
N TRP A 271 -2.83 3.94 -17.53
CA TRP A 271 -1.62 3.73 -16.73
C TRP A 271 -0.88 5.03 -16.44
N TYR A 272 -0.93 5.99 -17.37
CA TYR A 272 -0.24 7.27 -17.24
C TYR A 272 -1.02 8.31 -16.44
N CYS A 273 -2.26 8.64 -16.84
CA CYS A 273 -3.01 9.74 -16.23
C CYS A 273 -4.13 9.30 -15.29
N LYS A 274 -4.27 7.99 -15.04
CA LYS A 274 -5.28 7.37 -14.16
C LYS A 274 -6.74 7.58 -14.58
N LYS A 275 -7.01 8.32 -15.66
CA LYS A 275 -8.36 8.49 -16.23
C LYS A 275 -9.00 7.12 -16.48
N GLY A 276 -10.20 6.89 -15.95
CA GLY A 276 -11.00 5.68 -16.14
C GLY A 276 -11.65 5.61 -17.53
N GLU A 277 -11.97 4.41 -18.01
CA GLU A 277 -12.63 4.16 -19.31
C GLU A 277 -14.03 4.82 -19.37
N ASN A 278 -14.71 4.90 -18.24
CA ASN A 278 -15.98 5.63 -18.09
C ASN A 278 -15.85 7.15 -18.36
N GLN A 279 -14.64 7.70 -18.32
CA GLN A 279 -14.36 9.13 -18.59
C GLN A 279 -13.94 9.38 -20.05
N LEU A 280 -14.05 8.38 -20.94
CA LEU A 280 -13.61 8.46 -22.34
C LEU A 280 -14.74 8.69 -23.35
N ASN A 281 -15.90 9.20 -22.93
CA ASN A 281 -17.03 9.51 -23.82
C ASN A 281 -17.43 8.34 -24.75
N GLY A 282 -17.31 7.10 -24.26
CA GLY A 282 -17.62 5.88 -25.02
C GLY A 282 -16.44 5.29 -25.81
N GLU A 283 -15.28 5.95 -25.85
CA GLU A 283 -14.07 5.34 -26.40
C GLU A 283 -13.52 4.26 -25.47
N ARG A 284 -12.91 3.23 -26.07
CA ARG A 284 -12.23 2.16 -25.34
C ARG A 284 -10.77 2.49 -25.08
N MET A 285 -10.23 1.99 -23.99
CA MET A 285 -8.81 2.12 -23.73
C MET A 285 -7.94 1.35 -24.72
N LYS A 286 -6.78 1.94 -25.04
CA LYS A 286 -5.79 1.35 -25.95
C LYS A 286 -4.79 0.53 -25.15
N GLY A 287 -4.71 -0.77 -25.41
CA GLY A 287 -3.75 -1.67 -24.76
C GLY A 287 -2.39 -1.68 -25.44
N CYS A 288 -1.31 -1.87 -24.67
CA CYS A 288 0.02 -2.14 -25.23
C CYS A 288 0.09 -3.56 -25.81
N SER A 289 0.17 -3.70 -27.14
CA SER A 289 0.18 -5.01 -27.82
C SER A 289 1.33 -5.93 -27.38
N LYS A 290 2.53 -5.37 -27.17
CA LYS A 290 3.70 -6.13 -26.69
C LYS A 290 3.50 -6.72 -25.30
N CYS A 291 2.82 -5.98 -24.42
CA CYS A 291 2.54 -6.47 -23.06
C CYS A 291 1.35 -7.43 -23.05
N ALA A 292 0.33 -7.17 -23.87
CA ALA A 292 -0.80 -8.07 -24.03
C ALA A 292 -0.36 -9.48 -24.50
N ALA A 293 0.65 -9.58 -25.36
CA ALA A 293 1.25 -10.85 -25.77
C ALA A 293 1.86 -11.67 -24.61
N LEU A 294 2.21 -11.00 -23.49
CA LEU A 294 2.70 -11.62 -22.27
C LEU A 294 1.59 -11.83 -21.21
N GLY A 295 0.33 -11.58 -21.57
CA GLY A 295 -0.80 -11.62 -20.62
C GLY A 295 -0.86 -10.41 -19.68
N ILE A 296 -0.04 -9.38 -19.92
CA ILE A 296 0.03 -8.16 -19.12
C ILE A 296 -0.94 -7.12 -19.66
N LYS A 297 -1.76 -6.55 -18.78
CA LYS A 297 -2.75 -5.52 -19.14
C LYS A 297 -2.26 -4.12 -18.76
N ILE A 298 -1.78 -3.38 -19.75
CA ILE A 298 -1.45 -1.96 -19.61
C ILE A 298 -2.26 -1.18 -20.62
N TYR A 299 -3.10 -0.28 -20.11
CA TYR A 299 -4.07 0.49 -20.88
C TYR A 299 -3.72 1.98 -20.87
N TYR A 300 -4.05 2.67 -21.96
CA TYR A 300 -3.89 4.10 -22.09
C TYR A 300 -5.16 4.72 -22.67
N CYS A 301 -5.54 5.90 -22.17
CA CYS A 301 -6.65 6.65 -22.76
C CYS A 301 -6.29 7.24 -24.14
N SER A 302 -5.01 7.45 -24.43
CA SER A 302 -4.57 8.08 -25.67
C SER A 302 -3.14 7.68 -26.05
N ARG A 303 -2.73 7.98 -27.29
CA ARG A 303 -1.37 7.71 -27.76
C ARG A 303 -0.35 8.61 -27.06
N GLU A 304 -0.75 9.83 -26.74
CA GLU A 304 0.05 10.83 -26.03
C GLU A 304 0.41 10.31 -24.64
N CYS A 305 -0.56 9.76 -23.90
CA CYS A 305 -0.33 9.12 -22.61
C CYS A 305 0.63 7.94 -22.71
N GLN A 306 0.49 7.09 -23.74
CA GLN A 306 1.42 5.98 -23.97
C GLN A 306 2.84 6.48 -24.25
N VAL A 307 3.00 7.54 -25.06
CA VAL A 307 4.32 8.13 -25.39
C VAL A 307 4.94 8.81 -24.17
N ALA A 308 4.14 9.47 -23.34
CA ALA A 308 4.60 10.08 -22.10
C ALA A 308 5.09 9.00 -21.12
N ASP A 309 4.29 7.96 -20.90
CA ASP A 309 4.65 6.82 -20.05
C ASP A 309 5.89 6.06 -20.57
N TRP A 310 6.04 5.97 -21.90
CA TRP A 310 7.22 5.40 -22.54
C TRP A 310 8.51 6.14 -22.19
N LYS A 311 8.45 7.48 -22.07
CA LYS A 311 9.61 8.33 -21.80
C LYS A 311 9.86 8.52 -20.31
N SER A 312 8.81 8.79 -19.54
CA SER A 312 8.87 9.29 -18.16
C SER A 312 7.80 8.67 -17.26
N GLY A 313 7.39 7.43 -17.52
CA GLY A 313 6.48 6.68 -16.65
C GLY A 313 7.02 6.55 -15.22
N VAL A 314 6.09 6.45 -14.27
CA VAL A 314 6.36 6.30 -12.83
C VAL A 314 5.74 4.99 -12.37
N PRO A 315 6.45 4.16 -11.57
CA PRO A 315 7.77 4.41 -10.97
C PRO A 315 8.97 4.30 -11.93
N ARG A 316 8.76 3.73 -13.13
CA ARG A 316 9.77 3.61 -14.17
C ARG A 316 9.13 3.74 -15.56
N PRO A 317 9.86 4.21 -16.58
CA PRO A 317 9.32 4.34 -17.93
C PRO A 317 8.88 2.99 -18.52
N HIS A 318 7.75 2.95 -19.21
CA HIS A 318 7.20 1.72 -19.78
C HIS A 318 8.17 0.98 -20.71
N LYS A 319 9.03 1.72 -21.43
CA LYS A 319 10.05 1.14 -22.32
C LYS A 319 11.02 0.18 -21.62
N VAL A 320 11.20 0.34 -20.30
CA VAL A 320 12.06 -0.52 -19.49
C VAL A 320 11.45 -1.92 -19.42
N LEU A 321 10.14 -2.03 -19.28
CA LEU A 321 9.43 -3.28 -19.03
C LEU A 321 8.70 -3.86 -20.26
N CYS A 322 8.47 -3.03 -21.27
CA CYS A 322 7.65 -3.39 -22.42
C CYS A 322 8.20 -4.63 -23.15
N GLY A 323 7.43 -5.72 -23.14
CA GLY A 323 7.79 -6.97 -23.82
C GLY A 323 8.93 -7.76 -23.16
N LYS A 324 9.33 -7.44 -21.93
CA LYS A 324 10.45 -8.11 -21.22
C LYS A 324 9.95 -8.74 -19.93
N ARG A 325 9.77 -10.06 -19.92
CA ARG A 325 9.25 -10.78 -18.74
C ARG A 325 10.20 -10.69 -17.54
N ASP A 326 11.51 -10.75 -17.80
CA ASP A 326 12.51 -10.88 -16.74
C ASP A 326 12.77 -9.55 -16.00
N LEU A 327 12.61 -8.40 -16.66
CA LEU A 327 12.80 -7.09 -16.01
C LEU A 327 11.68 -6.68 -15.06
N TYR A 328 10.57 -7.43 -15.03
CA TYR A 328 9.61 -7.30 -13.94
C TYR A 328 10.17 -7.85 -12.62
N LEU A 329 11.25 -8.62 -12.64
CA LEU A 329 11.81 -9.28 -11.45
C LEU A 329 12.98 -8.51 -10.82
N GLU A 330 13.49 -7.49 -11.49
CA GLU A 330 14.55 -6.57 -11.04
C GLU A 330 13.96 -5.34 -10.33
#